data_AF-A0A2T0XTD2-F1
#
_entry.id   AF-A0A2T0XTD2-F1
#
_cell.length_a   1.000
_cell.length_b   1.000
_cell.length_c   1.000
_cell.angle_alpha   90.00
_cell.angle_beta   90.00
_cell.angle_gamma   90.00
#
_symmetry.space_group_name_H-M   'P 1'
#
loop_
_entity.id
_entity.type
_entity.pdbx_description
1 polymer ?
#
loop_
_entity_poly.entity_id
_entity_poly.type
_entity_poly.pdbx_seq_one_letter_code
_entity_poly.pdbx_strand_id
1 'polypeptide(L)'
;MSRSLKKGPYIHYKLDKKVAAMNESGKKSVIKTWARASMIAPEFVGHTIAVHNGNKFIPVYVTENMVGHKLGEFAPTRTYRGHGGNKKR
;
A
#
# COMPACT_ATOMS: atom_id res chain seq x y z
N MET A 1 -11.74 7.24 -0.47
CA MET A 1 -12.91 7.16 0.43
C MET A 1 -12.50 6.52 1.75
N SER A 2 -12.62 7.29 2.83
CA SER A 2 -12.42 6.83 4.21
C SER A 2 -13.56 5.89 4.62
N ARG A 3 -13.29 4.94 5.54
CA ARG A 3 -14.37 4.20 6.22
C ARG A 3 -14.97 5.11 7.30
N SER A 4 -16.20 4.84 7.71
CA SER A 4 -16.82 5.52 8.85
C SER A 4 -15.95 5.34 10.11
N LEU A 5 -15.73 6.42 10.88
CA LEU A 5 -14.94 6.42 12.12
C LEU A 5 -15.42 5.38 13.15
N LYS A 6 -16.73 5.10 13.20
CA LYS A 6 -17.31 4.08 14.09
C LYS A 6 -16.85 2.66 13.75
N LYS A 7 -16.45 2.42 12.50
CA LYS A 7 -15.93 1.13 12.02
C LYS A 7 -14.42 1.28 11.92
N GLY A 8 -13.69 0.68 12.86
CA GLY A 8 -12.24 0.79 12.98
C GLY A 8 -11.45 0.51 11.68
N PRO A 9 -10.13 0.74 11.72
CA PRO A 9 -9.28 0.60 10.55
C PRO A 9 -9.42 -0.79 9.94
N TYR A 10 -9.50 -0.86 8.61
CA TYR A 10 -9.59 -2.12 7.90
C TYR A 10 -8.21 -2.57 7.47
N ILE A 11 -7.86 -3.79 7.87
CA ILE A 11 -6.66 -4.48 7.43
C ILE A 11 -7.10 -5.86 6.94
N HIS A 12 -6.61 -6.27 5.78
CA HIS A 12 -6.91 -7.60 5.27
C HIS A 12 -6.18 -8.66 6.11
N TYR A 13 -6.92 -9.64 6.64
CA TYR A 13 -6.39 -10.67 7.56
C TYR A 13 -5.13 -11.38 7.06
N LYS A 14 -5.04 -11.73 5.76
CA LYS A 14 -3.82 -12.36 5.19
C LYS A 14 -2.61 -11.43 5.17
N LEU A 15 -2.84 -10.13 5.04
CA LEU A 15 -1.76 -9.14 5.01
C LEU A 15 -1.22 -8.96 6.43
N ASP A 16 -2.14 -8.78 7.38
CA ASP A 16 -1.82 -8.65 8.80
C ASP A 16 -1.01 -9.84 9.31
N LYS A 17 -1.47 -11.07 9.06
CA LYS A 17 -0.76 -12.29 9.44
C LYS A 17 0.66 -12.39 8.85
N LYS A 18 0.87 -11.91 7.62
CA LYS A 18 2.19 -11.93 6.97
C LYS A 18 3.13 -10.91 7.61
N VAL A 19 2.63 -9.72 7.94
CA VAL A 19 3.42 -8.68 8.61
C VAL A 19 3.77 -9.13 10.02
N ALA A 20 2.81 -9.66 10.78
CA ALA A 20 3.05 -10.18 12.13
C ALA A 20 4.14 -11.27 12.15
N ALA A 21 4.06 -12.25 11.24
CA ALA A 21 5.08 -13.30 11.13
C ALA A 21 6.47 -12.76 10.73
N MET A 22 6.52 -11.69 9.94
CA MET A 22 7.79 -11.05 9.59
C MET A 22 8.36 -10.22 10.73
N ASN A 23 7.50 -9.57 11.52
CA ASN A 23 7.92 -8.84 12.71
C ASN A 23 8.53 -9.79 13.75
N GLU A 24 7.87 -10.93 14.00
CA GLU A 24 8.36 -11.97 14.90
C GLU A 24 9.69 -12.59 14.43
N SER A 25 9.84 -12.82 13.12
CA SER A 25 11.08 -13.38 12.57
C SER A 25 12.20 -12.37 12.34
N GLY A 26 11.94 -11.06 12.49
CA GLY A 26 12.88 -9.98 12.20
C GLY A 26 13.33 -9.88 10.73
N LYS A 27 12.75 -10.68 9.83
CA LYS A 27 13.16 -10.76 8.42
C LYS A 27 12.45 -9.71 7.58
N LYS A 28 13.22 -8.83 6.93
CA LYS A 28 12.71 -7.80 6.02
C LYS A 28 12.66 -8.34 4.59
N SER A 29 11.60 -9.09 4.28
CA SER A 29 11.31 -9.54 2.91
C SER A 29 10.21 -8.71 2.25
N VAL A 30 10.16 -8.72 0.92
CA VAL A 30 9.14 -7.96 0.18
C VAL A 30 7.80 -8.71 0.21
N ILE A 31 6.78 -8.10 0.82
CA ILE A 31 5.42 -8.67 0.88
C ILE A 31 4.62 -8.24 -0.34
N LYS A 32 4.19 -9.21 -1.17
CA LYS A 32 3.23 -8.95 -2.26
C LYS A 32 1.79 -8.88 -1.74
N THR A 33 1.04 -7.87 -2.17
CA THR A 33 -0.36 -7.69 -1.80
C THR A 33 -1.23 -7.16 -2.93
N TRP A 34 -2.46 -7.66 -2.99
CA TRP A 34 -3.56 -7.10 -3.79
C TRP A 34 -4.51 -6.25 -2.94
N ALA A 35 -4.37 -6.29 -1.61
CA ALA A 35 -5.30 -5.67 -0.67
C ALA A 35 -5.04 -4.16 -0.52
N ARG A 36 -5.24 -3.40 -1.61
CA ARG A 36 -5.05 -1.94 -1.69
C ARG A 36 -5.95 -1.14 -0.74
N ALA A 37 -7.04 -1.75 -0.28
CA ALA A 37 -7.99 -1.13 0.63
C ALA A 37 -7.51 -1.12 2.10
N SER A 38 -6.45 -1.85 2.42
CA SER A 38 -5.93 -1.95 3.78
C SER A 38 -5.26 -0.65 4.20
N MET A 39 -5.52 -0.24 5.44
CA MET A 39 -4.83 0.88 6.09
C MET A 39 -3.44 0.43 6.57
N ILE A 40 -2.49 1.36 6.53
CA ILE A 40 -1.15 1.16 7.07
C ILE A 40 -1.23 1.29 8.59
N ALA A 41 -0.97 0.19 9.29
CA ALA A 41 -0.83 0.15 10.74
C ALA A 41 0.62 0.49 11.17
N PRO A 42 0.84 0.91 12.43
CA PRO A 42 2.19 1.15 12.95
C PRO A 42 3.13 -0.06 12.79
N GLU A 43 2.61 -1.28 12.92
CA GLU A 43 3.35 -2.54 12.74
C GLU A 43 3.97 -2.70 11.33
N PHE A 44 3.50 -1.93 10.35
CA PHE A 44 3.93 -2.05 8.96
C PHE A 44 5.18 -1.19 8.70
N VAL A 45 5.55 -0.29 9.62
CA VAL A 45 6.71 0.59 9.49
C VAL A 45 7.99 -0.24 9.32
N GLY A 46 8.84 0.17 8.38
CA GLY A 46 10.09 -0.51 8.07
C GLY A 46 9.97 -1.74 7.16
N HIS A 47 8.75 -2.11 6.75
CA HIS A 47 8.50 -3.18 5.80
C HIS A 47 8.37 -2.65 4.36
N THR A 48 8.79 -3.47 3.39
CA THR A 48 8.57 -3.19 1.96
C THR A 48 7.36 -3.98 1.48
N ILE A 49 6.31 -3.27 1.06
CA ILE A 49 5.07 -3.86 0.57
C ILE A 49 4.95 -3.60 -0.92
N ALA A 50 4.95 -4.67 -1.70
CA ALA A 50 4.72 -4.63 -3.13
C ALA A 50 3.21 -4.63 -3.41
N VAL A 51 2.66 -3.46 -3.74
CA VAL A 51 1.23 -3.22 -3.94
C VAL A 51 0.88 -3.38 -5.42
N HIS A 52 -0.10 -4.23 -5.73
CA HIS A 52 -0.59 -4.39 -7.10
C HIS A 52 -1.33 -3.13 -7.57
N ASN A 53 -1.00 -2.61 -8.76
CA ASN A 53 -1.66 -1.43 -9.32
C ASN A 53 -2.65 -1.73 -10.48
N GLY A 54 -2.82 -3.02 -10.83
CA GLY A 54 -3.64 -3.47 -11.96
C GLY A 54 -2.84 -4.13 -13.08
N ASN A 55 -1.53 -3.86 -13.15
CA ASN A 55 -0.62 -4.46 -14.13
C ASN A 55 0.62 -5.05 -13.44
N LYS A 56 1.28 -4.26 -12.58
CA LYS A 56 2.50 -4.66 -11.88
C LYS A 56 2.40 -4.42 -10.38
N PHE A 57 3.35 -5.00 -9.66
CA PHE A 57 3.55 -4.72 -8.24
C PHE A 57 4.54 -3.57 -8.08
N ILE A 58 4.10 -2.51 -7.39
CA ILE A 58 4.94 -1.36 -7.07
C ILE A 58 5.49 -1.57 -5.66
N PRO A 59 6.82 -1.68 -5.47
CA PRO A 59 7.41 -1.77 -4.14
C PRO A 59 7.28 -0.42 -3.43
N VAL A 60 6.62 -0.42 -2.27
CA VAL A 60 6.47 0.75 -1.40
C VAL A 60 7.16 0.44 -0.08
N TYR A 61 8.15 1.25 0.28
CA TYR A 61 8.78 1.19 1.60
C TYR A 61 7.96 2.04 2.57
N VAL A 62 7.49 1.44 3.66
CA VAL A 62 6.57 2.09 4.60
C VAL A 62 7.36 2.86 5.66
N THR A 63 7.06 4.16 5.77
CA THR A 63 7.60 5.08 6.79
C THR A 63 6.51 5.49 7.78
N GLU A 64 6.88 6.06 8.93
CA GLU A 64 5.93 6.46 9.99
C GLU A 64 4.89 7.48 9.50
N ASN A 65 5.30 8.41 8.63
CA ASN A 65 4.41 9.42 8.06
C ASN A 65 3.28 8.82 7.19
N MET A 66 3.39 7.55 6.80
CA MET A 66 2.38 6.85 6.00
C MET A 66 1.31 6.16 6.86
N VAL A 67 1.46 6.12 8.19
CA VAL A 67 0.47 5.51 9.09
C VAL A 67 -0.87 6.22 8.96
N GLY A 68 -1.95 5.44 8.89
CA GLY A 68 -3.31 5.97 8.69
C GLY A 68 -3.71 6.16 7.22
N HIS A 69 -2.77 6.15 6.28
CA HIS A 69 -3.07 6.13 4.84
C HIS A 69 -3.43 4.73 4.35
N LYS A 70 -4.02 4.63 3.16
CA LYS A 70 -4.27 3.35 2.49
C LYS A 70 -3.13 2.99 1.55
N LEU A 71 -2.81 1.69 1.47
CA LEU A 71 -1.78 1.17 0.55
C LEU A 71 -2.04 1.54 -0.91
N GLY A 72 -3.30 1.68 -1.31
CA GLY A 72 -3.67 2.07 -2.67
C GLY A 72 -3.26 3.49 -3.06
N GLU A 73 -3.03 4.39 -2.10
CA GLU A 73 -2.64 5.79 -2.37
C GLU A 73 -1.22 5.88 -2.93
N PHE A 74 -0.35 4.94 -2.54
CA PHE A 74 1.05 4.89 -2.97
C PHE A 74 1.27 4.09 -4.27
N ALA A 75 0.21 3.56 -4.87
CA ALA A 75 0.26 2.73 -6.08
C ALA A 75 -0.70 3.28 -7.15
N PRO A 76 -0.24 4.19 -8.03
CA PRO A 76 -1.09 4.79 -9.06
C PRO A 76 -1.54 3.74 -10.09
N THR A 77 -2.83 3.77 -10.42
CA THR A 77 -3.48 2.80 -11.31
C THR A 77 -3.50 3.22 -12.77
N ARG A 78 -3.46 4.53 -13.05
CA ARG A 78 -3.44 5.10 -14.40
C ARG A 78 -2.26 6.04 -14.55
N THR A 79 -1.62 6.01 -15.71
CA THR A 79 -0.57 6.96 -16.07
C THR A 79 -1.21 8.14 -16.81
N TYR A 80 -1.53 9.20 -16.07
CA TYR A 80 -2.00 10.44 -16.67
C TYR A 80 -0.81 11.24 -17.19
N ARG A 81 -0.76 11.50 -18.50
CA ARG A 81 0.35 12.24 -19.16
C ARG A 81 0.03 13.72 -19.41
N GLY A 82 -1.08 14.22 -18.86
CA GLY A 82 -1.61 15.56 -19.14
C GLY A 82 -2.66 15.56 -20.25
N HIS A 83 -3.34 16.69 -20.44
CA HIS A 83 -4.20 16.90 -21.59
C HIS A 83 -3.34 17.03 -22.84
N GLY A 84 -3.75 16.40 -23.94
CA GLY A 84 -3.06 16.49 -25.23
C GLY A 84 -3.21 17.87 -25.86
N GLY A 85 -2.51 18.88 -25.32
CA GLY A 85 -2.32 20.17 -25.96
C GLY A 85 -1.18 20.06 -26.97
N ASN A 86 -1.50 20.30 -28.24
CA ASN A 86 -0.63 20.48 -29.42
C ASN A 86 0.87 20.17 -29.22
N LYS A 87 1.19 18.92 -28.94
CA LYS A 87 2.58 18.45 -28.91
C LYS A 87 2.94 18.15 -30.35
N LYS A 88 3.41 19.17 -31.09
CA LYS A 88 4.08 18.94 -32.38
C LYS A 88 5.19 17.91 -32.12
N ARG A 89 5.08 16.80 -32.82
CA ARG A 89 6.15 15.80 -32.91
C ARG A 89 7.40 16.43 -33.48
#